data_AF-A0A060Z4N9-F1
#
_entry.id   AF-A0A060Z4N9-F1
#
_cell.length_a   1.000
_cell.length_b   1.000
_cell.length_c   1.000
_cell.angle_alpha   90.00
_cell.angle_beta   90.00
_cell.angle_gamma   90.00
#
_symmetry.space_group_name_H-M   'P 1'
#
loop_
_entity.id
_entity.type
_entity.pdbx_description
1 polymer ?
#
loop_
_entity_poly.entity_id
_entity_poly.type
_entity_poly.pdbx_seq_one_letter_code
_entity_poly.pdbx_strand_id
1 'polypeptide(L)'
;MAAWFTFTFAFSTTVLTQVFGSGVFEIDLHEFKNSKGLLENGNSCRLNCRTFFRVCLKNYQAVVSPGDCIFGNALTPVLGTNSFSAMDGGAFSRPIRLPFNFGWPVRQDSLDAVHIIS
;
A
#
# COMPACT_ATOMS: atom_id res chain seq x y z
N MET A 1 -29.64 -40.85 13.67
CA MET A 1 -29.92 -39.64 14.47
C MET A 1 -28.64 -38.97 14.99
N ALA A 2 -27.65 -39.70 15.53
CA ALA A 2 -26.40 -39.10 16.03
C ALA A 2 -25.49 -38.46 14.95
N ALA A 3 -25.45 -39.05 13.74
CA ALA A 3 -24.56 -38.58 12.66
C ALA A 3 -24.87 -37.16 12.15
N TRP A 4 -26.15 -36.76 12.16
CA TRP A 4 -26.56 -35.38 11.83
C TRP A 4 -25.94 -34.39 12.82
N PHE A 5 -26.01 -34.69 14.13
CA PHE A 5 -25.49 -33.81 15.17
C PHE A 5 -23.97 -33.67 15.06
N THR A 6 -23.26 -34.76 14.80
CA THR A 6 -21.81 -34.71 14.60
C THR A 6 -21.43 -33.90 13.36
N PHE A 7 -22.20 -33.99 12.27
CA PHE A 7 -21.98 -33.17 11.08
C PHE A 7 -22.25 -31.69 11.34
N THR A 8 -23.34 -31.35 12.03
CA THR A 8 -23.64 -29.95 12.39
C THR A 8 -22.59 -29.38 13.35
N PHE A 9 -22.12 -30.16 14.32
CA PHE A 9 -21.06 -29.74 15.23
C PHE A 9 -19.72 -29.56 14.50
N ALA A 10 -19.33 -30.50 13.63
CA ALA A 10 -18.09 -30.39 12.84
C ALA A 10 -18.14 -29.22 11.83
N PHE A 11 -19.29 -28.97 11.22
CA PHE A 11 -19.47 -27.82 10.35
C PHE A 11 -19.45 -26.51 11.13
N SER A 12 -20.07 -26.48 12.32
CA SER A 12 -20.03 -25.32 13.21
C SER A 12 -18.61 -25.02 13.69
N THR A 13 -17.81 -26.03 14.07
CA THR A 13 -16.44 -25.80 14.55
C THR A 13 -15.53 -25.34 13.42
N THR A 14 -15.64 -25.88 12.22
CA THR A 14 -14.82 -25.45 11.07
C THR A 14 -15.12 -24.00 10.64
N VAL A 15 -16.40 -23.59 10.65
CA VAL A 15 -16.81 -22.20 10.39
C VAL A 15 -16.26 -21.23 11.45
N LEU A 16 -16.19 -21.65 12.72
CA LEU A 16 -15.66 -20.82 13.82
C LEU A 16 -14.13 -20.67 13.81
N THR A 17 -13.39 -21.48 13.04
CA THR A 17 -11.92 -21.45 12.99
C THR A 17 -11.31 -20.54 11.93
N GLN A 18 -12.10 -19.71 11.23
CA GLN A 18 -11.55 -18.78 10.27
C GLN A 18 -10.78 -17.64 10.97
N VAL A 19 -9.46 -17.69 10.88
CA VAL A 19 -8.57 -16.63 11.38
C VAL A 19 -8.42 -15.56 10.30
N PHE A 20 -9.06 -14.41 10.51
CA PHE A 20 -8.86 -13.24 9.67
C PHE A 20 -7.68 -12.42 10.21
N GLY A 21 -6.64 -12.25 9.40
CA GLY A 21 -5.59 -11.28 9.65
C GLY A 21 -6.00 -9.92 9.10
N SER A 22 -5.90 -8.87 9.91
CA SER A 22 -6.07 -7.49 9.44
C SER A 22 -4.97 -6.63 10.01
N GLY A 23 -4.64 -5.54 9.32
CA GLY A 23 -3.62 -4.61 9.75
C GLY A 23 -3.59 -3.35 8.90
N VAL A 24 -2.68 -2.45 9.24
CA VAL A 24 -2.46 -1.19 8.52
C VAL A 24 -0.98 -1.10 8.19
N PHE A 25 -0.65 -0.98 6.91
CA PHE A 25 0.69 -0.67 6.46
C PHE A 25 0.85 0.84 6.38
N GLU A 26 1.79 1.40 7.12
CA GLU A 26 2.05 2.84 7.18
C GLU A 26 3.33 3.18 6.42
N ILE A 27 3.25 4.16 5.52
CA ILE A 27 4.41 4.71 4.81
C ILE A 27 4.57 6.17 5.22
N ASP A 28 5.73 6.48 5.79
CA ASP A 28 6.13 7.86 6.04
C ASP A 28 7.03 8.37 4.90
N LEU A 29 6.57 9.43 4.25
CA LEU A 29 7.34 10.09 3.20
C LEU A 29 8.12 11.22 3.85
N HIS A 30 9.46 11.15 3.83
CA HIS A 30 10.30 12.17 4.45
C HIS A 30 10.62 13.33 3.50
N GLU A 31 10.98 13.03 2.26
CA GLU A 31 11.45 14.04 1.31
C GLU A 31 11.19 13.58 -0.12
N PHE A 32 10.76 14.51 -0.97
CA PHE A 32 10.69 14.32 -2.42
C PHE A 32 11.47 15.43 -3.12
N LYS A 33 12.36 15.04 -4.04
CA LYS A 33 13.23 15.96 -4.78
C LYS A 33 12.96 15.86 -6.29
N ASN A 34 12.37 16.91 -6.85
CA ASN A 34 12.29 17.13 -8.29
C ASN A 34 12.71 18.57 -8.62
N SER A 35 14.02 18.84 -8.52
CA SER A 35 14.59 20.18 -8.72
C SER A 35 14.43 20.70 -10.15
N LYS A 36 14.38 19.80 -11.13
CA LYS A 36 14.23 20.15 -12.55
C LYS A 36 12.78 20.30 -12.99
N GLY A 37 11.81 19.89 -12.17
CA GLY A 37 10.38 19.95 -12.48
C GLY A 37 10.03 19.17 -13.75
N LEU A 38 10.66 18.00 -13.95
CA LEU A 38 10.46 17.17 -15.14
C LEU A 38 9.47 16.04 -14.86
N LEU A 39 8.71 15.67 -15.88
CA LEU A 39 7.91 14.46 -15.93
C LEU A 39 8.76 13.27 -16.43
N GLU A 40 8.24 12.06 -16.28
CA GLU A 40 8.87 10.82 -16.78
C GLU A 40 9.19 10.89 -18.29
N ASN A 41 8.35 11.57 -19.07
CA ASN A 41 8.54 11.77 -20.51
C ASN A 41 9.61 12.82 -20.87
N GLY A 42 10.29 13.41 -19.89
CA GLY A 42 11.32 14.43 -20.09
C GLY A 42 10.80 15.85 -20.32
N ASN A 43 9.48 16.06 -20.37
CA ASN A 43 8.90 17.39 -20.48
C ASN A 43 8.93 18.12 -19.14
N SER A 44 9.03 19.45 -19.16
CA SER A 44 8.88 20.26 -17.96
C SER A 44 7.41 20.46 -17.60
N CYS A 45 7.11 20.51 -16.30
CA CYS A 45 5.83 20.98 -15.82
C CYS A 45 5.65 22.45 -16.20
N ARG A 46 4.44 22.85 -16.62
CA ARG A 46 4.16 24.21 -17.11
C ARG A 46 4.48 25.31 -16.10
N LEU A 47 4.10 25.12 -14.84
CA LEU A 47 4.27 26.10 -13.76
C LEU A 47 4.91 25.41 -12.55
N ASN A 48 4.14 24.55 -11.89
CA ASN A 48 4.58 23.74 -10.76
C ASN A 48 4.10 22.30 -10.96
N CYS A 49 4.98 21.31 -10.76
CA CYS A 49 4.58 19.90 -10.76
C CYS A 49 3.77 19.63 -9.49
N ARG A 50 2.48 19.31 -9.61
CA ARG A 50 1.66 18.91 -8.47
C ARG A 50 1.91 17.43 -8.21
N THR A 51 2.69 17.12 -7.19
CA THR A 51 3.12 15.75 -6.91
C THR A 51 2.11 15.04 -6.02
N PHE A 52 1.67 13.86 -6.43
CA PHE A 52 0.87 12.93 -5.65
C PHE A 52 1.51 11.54 -5.76
N PHE A 53 1.17 10.60 -4.88
CA PHE A 53 1.74 9.27 -4.91
C PHE A 53 0.65 8.22 -5.06
N ARG A 54 0.88 7.30 -5.99
CA ARG A 54 0.18 6.02 -6.04
C ARG A 54 1.07 4.97 -5.41
N VAL A 55 0.59 4.39 -4.31
CA VAL A 55 1.24 3.28 -3.61
C VAL A 55 0.54 2.00 -4.01
N CYS A 56 1.32 1.02 -4.48
CA CYS A 56 0.86 -0.31 -4.81
C CYS A 56 1.60 -1.33 -3.93
N LEU A 57 0.85 -2.10 -3.14
CA LEU A 57 1.39 -3.19 -2.35
C LEU A 57 1.13 -4.52 -3.08
N LYS A 58 2.20 -5.28 -3.32
CA LYS A 58 2.18 -6.57 -4.01
C LYS A 58 3.12 -7.59 -3.37
N ASN A 59 3.01 -8.85 -3.78
CA ASN A 59 3.96 -9.89 -3.43
C ASN A 59 5.38 -9.50 -3.83
N TYR A 60 6.35 -9.90 -3.00
CA TYR A 60 7.75 -9.86 -3.41
C TYR A 60 7.94 -10.65 -4.70
N GLN A 61 8.59 -10.02 -5.67
CA GLN A 61 8.97 -10.62 -6.93
C GLN A 61 10.44 -10.32 -7.16
N ALA A 62 11.23 -11.34 -7.48
CA ALA A 62 12.66 -11.17 -7.81
C ALA A 62 12.85 -10.30 -9.07
N VAL A 63 11.88 -10.30 -9.99
CA VAL A 63 11.83 -9.42 -11.16
C VAL A 63 10.56 -8.59 -11.06
N VAL A 64 10.70 -7.27 -11.03
CA VAL A 64 9.56 -6.34 -10.93
C VAL A 64 8.74 -6.41 -12.21
N SER A 65 7.58 -7.08 -12.17
CA SER A 65 6.63 -7.06 -13.28
C SER A 65 5.49 -6.04 -13.05
N PRO A 66 5.00 -5.39 -14.11
CA PRO A 66 3.72 -4.68 -14.03
C PRO A 66 2.62 -5.72 -13.77
N GLY A 67 1.82 -5.49 -12.73
CA GLY A 67 0.76 -6.40 -12.30
C GLY A 67 -0.13 -5.76 -11.24
N ASP A 68 -1.20 -6.45 -10.87
CA ASP A 68 -2.22 -5.93 -9.97
C ASP A 68 -1.75 -5.82 -8.50
N CYS A 69 -2.22 -4.76 -7.83
CA CYS A 69 -1.94 -4.49 -6.41
C CYS A 69 -2.82 -5.35 -5.50
N ILE A 70 -2.52 -6.66 -5.43
CA ILE A 70 -3.32 -7.66 -4.71
C ILE A 70 -3.43 -7.42 -3.20
N PHE A 71 -2.49 -6.71 -2.59
CA PHE A 71 -2.49 -6.44 -1.15
C PHE A 71 -3.11 -5.09 -0.79
N GLY A 72 -3.39 -4.27 -1.79
CA GLY A 72 -3.96 -2.96 -1.60
C GLY A 72 -3.25 -1.91 -2.42
N ASN A 73 -3.99 -0.86 -2.71
CA ASN A 73 -3.47 0.34 -3.31
C ASN A 73 -3.99 1.54 -2.53
N ALA A 74 -3.19 2.60 -2.48
CA ALA A 74 -3.62 3.88 -1.96
C ALA A 74 -3.16 4.98 -2.92
N LEU A 75 -3.99 6.01 -3.04
CA LEU A 75 -3.67 7.22 -3.76
C LEU A 75 -3.69 8.37 -2.77
N THR A 76 -2.58 9.10 -2.69
CA THR A 76 -2.51 10.31 -1.89
C THR A 76 -3.11 11.49 -2.66
N PRO A 77 -3.66 12.49 -1.97
CA PRO A 77 -3.83 13.82 -2.55
C PRO A 77 -2.47 14.43 -2.93
N VAL A 78 -2.51 15.62 -3.53
CA VAL A 78 -1.30 16.38 -3.86
C VAL A 78 -0.57 16.75 -2.57
N LEU A 79 0.66 16.27 -2.41
CA LEU A 79 1.46 16.45 -1.19
C LEU A 79 2.31 17.72 -1.24
N GLY A 80 2.67 18.17 -2.44
CA GLY A 80 3.51 19.33 -2.62
C GLY A 80 3.76 19.63 -4.08
N THR A 81 4.68 20.57 -4.30
CA THR A 81 5.07 20.99 -5.65
C THR A 81 6.57 20.88 -5.86
N ASN A 82 6.98 20.33 -7.01
CA ASN A 82 8.39 20.14 -7.37
C ASN A 82 9.16 19.38 -6.27
N SER A 83 9.98 20.07 -5.47
CA SER A 83 10.68 19.49 -4.31
C SER A 83 10.02 19.95 -3.02
N PHE A 84 9.72 19.02 -2.13
CA PHE A 84 9.17 19.31 -0.82
C PHE A 84 9.72 18.34 0.21
N SER A 85 9.95 18.86 1.42
CA SER A 85 10.20 18.03 2.58
C SER A 85 8.91 17.85 3.35
N ALA A 86 8.78 16.70 3.99
CA ALA A 86 7.65 16.46 4.86
C ALA A 86 7.75 17.31 6.13
N MET A 87 8.95 17.75 6.55
CA MET A 87 9.11 18.61 7.73
C MET A 87 8.43 19.99 7.58
N ASP A 88 8.15 20.44 6.36
CA ASP A 88 7.61 21.78 6.08
C ASP A 88 6.10 21.94 6.37
N GLY A 89 5.49 21.04 7.15
CA GLY A 89 4.21 21.28 7.83
C GLY A 89 2.96 21.45 6.95
N GLY A 90 3.04 21.09 5.66
CA GLY A 90 1.92 21.23 4.73
C GLY A 90 0.85 20.14 4.89
N ALA A 91 -0.33 20.53 5.37
CA ALA A 91 -1.71 20.04 5.12
C ALA A 91 -2.03 18.58 4.73
N PHE A 92 -1.12 17.62 4.86
CA PHE A 92 -1.35 16.22 4.54
C PHE A 92 -1.21 15.34 5.78
N SER A 93 -2.18 14.44 5.96
CA SER A 93 -2.20 13.43 7.02
C SER A 93 -1.11 12.39 6.74
N ARG A 94 0.11 12.66 7.20
CA ARG A 94 1.12 11.62 7.41
C ARG A 94 0.70 10.76 8.61
N PRO A 95 0.95 9.44 8.59
CA PRO A 95 1.52 8.61 7.51
C PRO A 95 0.47 8.19 6.46
N ILE A 96 0.91 7.76 5.27
CA ILE A 96 0.05 7.13 4.26
C ILE A 96 -0.35 5.75 4.79
N ARG A 97 -1.66 5.54 4.99
CA ARG A 97 -2.20 4.30 5.57
C ARG A 97 -2.82 3.42 4.50
N LEU A 98 -2.34 2.19 4.39
CA LEU A 98 -2.90 1.14 3.53
C LEU A 98 -3.53 0.06 4.42
N PRO A 99 -4.85 0.10 4.65
CA PRO A 99 -5.53 -0.97 5.38
C PRO A 99 -5.53 -2.24 4.53
N PHE A 100 -5.27 -3.38 5.17
CA PHE A 100 -5.32 -4.69 4.54
C PHE A 100 -6.08 -5.71 5.39
N ASN A 101 -6.71 -6.68 4.70
CA ASN A 101 -7.56 -7.71 5.31
C ASN A 101 -6.97 -9.14 5.11
N PHE A 102 -5.65 -9.25 4.99
CA PHE A 102 -4.94 -10.52 4.92
C PHE A 102 -3.92 -10.66 6.06
N GLY A 103 -3.52 -11.89 6.40
CA GLY A 103 -2.47 -12.13 7.38
C GLY A 103 -1.11 -11.68 6.85
N TRP A 104 -0.48 -10.71 7.50
CA TRP A 104 0.84 -10.23 7.11
C TRP A 104 1.88 -11.37 7.22
N PRO A 105 2.54 -11.79 6.12
CA PRO A 105 3.62 -12.77 6.18
C PRO A 105 4.79 -12.15 6.95
N VAL A 106 4.99 -12.61 8.18
CA VAL A 106 6.01 -12.16 9.15
C VAL A 106 7.48 -12.37 8.72
N ARG A 107 7.75 -12.86 7.51
CA ARG A 107 9.12 -12.97 7.01
C ARG A 107 9.56 -11.63 6.45
N GLN A 108 10.60 -11.06 7.09
CA GLN A 108 11.22 -9.77 6.80
C GLN A 108 11.56 -9.55 5.31
N ASP A 109 11.75 -10.63 4.54
CA ASP A 109 12.19 -10.59 3.14
C ASP A 109 11.06 -10.84 2.12
N SER A 110 9.80 -10.98 2.58
CA SER A 110 8.70 -11.52 1.76
C SER A 110 7.79 -10.48 1.11
N LEU A 111 7.90 -9.19 1.45
CA LEU A 111 6.92 -8.16 1.05
C LEU A 111 7.52 -6.79 0.68
N ASP A 112 8.66 -6.74 0.01
CA ASP A 112 9.34 -5.45 -0.19
C ASP A 112 9.15 -4.80 -1.56
N ALA A 113 8.15 -5.24 -2.34
CA ALA A 113 7.82 -4.58 -3.60
C ALA A 113 6.83 -3.43 -3.38
N VAL A 114 7.28 -2.34 -2.77
CA VAL A 114 6.52 -1.08 -2.72
C VAL A 114 6.78 -0.31 -4.00
N HIS A 115 5.79 -0.28 -4.89
CA HIS A 115 5.89 0.55 -6.10
C HIS A 115 5.21 1.88 -5.84
N ILE A 116 6.00 2.95 -5.89
CA ILE A 116 5.58 4.33 -5.71
C ILE A 116 5.69 5.03 -7.06
N ILE A 117 4.56 5.41 -7.64
CA ILE A 117 4.50 6.23 -8.86
C ILE A 117 4.13 7.64 -8.45
N SER A 118 4.96 8.63 -8.83
CA SER A 118 4.78 10.07 -8.57
C SER A 118 4.30 10.83 -9.79
#